data_AF-A0A246SW33-F1
#
_entry.id   AF-A0A246SW33-F1
#
_cell.length_a   1.000
_cell.length_b   1.000
_cell.length_c   1.000
_cell.angle_alpha   90.00
_cell.angle_beta   90.00
_cell.angle_gamma   90.00
#
_symmetry.space_group_name_H-M   'P 1'
#
loop_
_entity.id
_entity.type
_entity.pdbx_description
1 polymer ?
#
loop_
_entity_poly.entity_id
_entity_poly.type
_entity_poly.pdbx_seq_one_letter_code
_entity_poly.pdbx_strand_id
1 'polypeptide(L)'
;MRAFAGYLILLLAMPLAAIAVVLPANVYRAQGIAAPDCDGPLQVLMLAVPAVLIYGAGAFLAYRAGRRFHRVVAVFWLIVALATLPNIAEAARELYRNAADGECLG
;
A
#
# COMPACT_ATOMS: atom_id res chain seq x y z
N MET A 1 -10.18 -27.41 1.73
CA MET A 1 -9.16 -26.96 2.70
C MET A 1 -8.20 -25.90 2.14
N ARG A 2 -7.56 -26.09 0.98
CA ARG A 2 -6.57 -25.14 0.41
C ARG A 2 -7.06 -23.70 0.19
N ALA A 3 -8.28 -23.50 -0.31
CA ALA A 3 -8.83 -22.15 -0.52
C ALA A 3 -9.07 -21.39 0.80
N PHE A 4 -9.41 -22.10 1.87
CA PHE A 4 -9.66 -21.52 3.18
C PHE A 4 -8.36 -21.00 3.82
N ALA A 5 -7.27 -21.73 3.67
CA ALA A 5 -5.94 -21.29 4.09
C ALA A 5 -5.48 -20.03 3.34
N GLY A 6 -5.76 -19.92 2.04
CA GLY A 6 -5.48 -18.72 1.26
C GLY A 6 -6.22 -17.48 1.76
N TYR A 7 -7.52 -17.63 2.06
CA TYR A 7 -8.29 -16.53 2.66
C TYR A 7 -7.83 -16.16 4.06
N LEU A 8 -7.43 -17.13 4.87
CA LEU A 8 -6.89 -16.89 6.20
C LEU A 8 -5.59 -16.08 6.14
N ILE A 9 -4.69 -16.38 5.20
CA ILE A 9 -3.44 -15.63 4.98
C ILE A 9 -3.73 -14.19 4.58
N LEU A 10 -4.69 -13.97 3.66
CA LEU A 10 -5.10 -12.61 3.25
C LEU A 10 -5.69 -11.81 4.42
N LEU A 11 -6.42 -12.49 5.31
CA LEU A 11 -7.00 -11.88 6.51
C LEU A 11 -5.93 -11.57 7.56
N LEU A 12 -4.93 -12.44 7.71
CA LEU A 12 -3.79 -12.23 8.61
C LEU A 12 -2.85 -11.11 8.12
N ALA A 13 -2.78 -10.89 6.80
CA ALA A 13 -2.02 -9.80 6.18
C ALA A 13 -2.72 -8.43 6.28
N MET A 14 -3.96 -8.38 6.77
CA MET A 14 -4.76 -7.14 6.85
C MET A 14 -4.10 -6.01 7.66
N PRO A 15 -3.40 -6.27 8.77
CA PRO A 15 -2.67 -5.23 9.49
C PRO A 15 -1.60 -4.58 8.61
N LEU A 16 -0.96 -5.34 7.72
CA LEU A 16 0.07 -4.83 6.83
C LEU A 16 -0.50 -3.82 5.82
N ALA A 17 -1.67 -4.13 5.23
CA ALA A 17 -2.37 -3.19 4.37
C ALA A 17 -2.88 -1.96 5.14
N ALA A 18 -3.41 -2.15 6.35
CA ALA A 18 -3.87 -1.03 7.17
C ALA A 18 -2.71 -0.06 7.49
N ILE A 19 -1.55 -0.60 7.86
CA ILE A 19 -0.34 0.20 8.11
C ILE A 19 0.12 0.90 6.82
N ALA A 20 0.12 0.22 5.67
CA ALA A 20 0.50 0.82 4.38
C ALA A 20 -0.44 1.96 3.94
N VAL A 21 -1.72 1.94 4.36
CA VAL A 21 -2.69 3.00 4.09
C VAL A 21 -2.56 4.17 5.09
N VAL A 22 -2.27 3.88 6.36
CA VAL A 22 -2.31 4.88 7.44
C VAL A 22 -0.96 5.56 7.65
N LEU A 23 0.17 4.94 7.27
CA LEU A 23 1.48 5.54 7.49
C LEU A 23 1.59 6.86 6.74
N PRO A 24 1.87 7.99 7.40
CA PRO A 24 2.00 9.27 6.74
C PRO A 24 3.20 9.26 5.81
N ALA A 25 3.04 9.86 4.63
CA ALA A 25 4.10 10.06 3.65
C ALA A 25 5.26 10.95 4.14
N ASN A 26 5.01 11.77 5.17
CA ASN A 26 6.00 12.61 5.83
C ASN A 26 5.80 12.50 7.35
N VAL A 27 6.77 11.85 8.01
CA VAL A 27 6.72 11.60 9.46
C VAL A 27 6.83 12.93 10.23
N TYR A 28 7.62 13.88 9.71
CA TYR A 28 7.79 15.21 10.31
C TYR A 28 6.51 16.04 10.26
N ARG A 29 5.82 16.08 9.11
CA ARG A 29 4.51 16.77 9.01
C ARG A 29 3.46 16.14 9.91
N ALA A 30 3.45 14.81 10.03
CA ALA A 30 2.51 14.12 10.91
C ALA A 30 2.76 14.45 12.40
N GLN A 31 3.98 14.84 12.75
CA GLN A 31 4.37 15.33 14.07
C GLN A 31 4.20 16.85 14.24
N GLY A 32 3.66 17.55 13.22
CA GLY A 32 3.46 19.00 13.23
C GLY A 32 4.73 19.80 12.93
N ILE A 33 5.80 19.14 12.48
CA ILE A 33 7.06 19.78 12.11
C ILE A 33 7.04 20.03 10.60
N ALA A 34 7.16 21.30 10.20
CA ALA A 34 7.33 21.69 8.81
C ALA A 34 8.80 21.48 8.39
N ALA A 35 9.20 20.23 8.21
CA ALA A 35 10.50 19.85 7.68
C ALA A 35 10.33 19.04 6.38
N PRO A 36 11.19 19.27 5.37
CA PRO A 36 11.22 18.47 4.16
C PRO A 36 11.71 17.06 4.49
N ASP A 37 10.98 16.06 4.01
CA ASP A 37 11.36 14.65 4.11
C ASP A 37 12.08 14.26 2.81
N CYS A 38 13.39 14.03 2.91
CA CYS A 38 14.26 13.74 1.76
C CYS A 38 14.66 12.25 1.68
N ASP A 39 14.22 11.42 2.65
CA ASP A 39 14.47 9.97 2.65
C ASP A 39 13.68 9.24 1.53
N GLY A 40 12.76 9.95 0.89
CA GLY A 40 11.96 9.47 -0.24
C GLY A 40 10.90 8.45 0.17
N PRO A 41 10.13 7.92 -0.79
CA PRO A 41 8.98 7.06 -0.50
C PRO A 41 9.39 5.64 -0.09
N LEU A 42 10.67 5.39 0.21
CA LEU A 42 11.23 4.05 0.44
C LEU A 42 10.51 3.34 1.61
N GLN A 43 10.24 4.05 2.70
CA GLN A 43 9.54 3.49 3.86
C GLN A 43 8.09 3.10 3.53
N VAL A 44 7.38 3.94 2.77
CA VAL A 44 6.02 3.65 2.29
C VAL A 44 6.04 2.48 1.31
N LEU A 45 7.02 2.42 0.40
CA LEU A 45 7.18 1.31 -0.55
C LEU A 45 7.50 -0.02 0.14
N MET A 46 8.32 -0.03 1.20
CA MET A 46 8.64 -1.25 1.94
C MET A 46 7.40 -1.95 2.50
N LEU A 47 6.34 -1.20 2.82
CA LEU A 47 5.08 -1.75 3.33
C LEU A 47 4.02 -1.92 2.23
N ALA A 48 3.93 -0.96 1.31
CA ALA A 48 2.94 -0.98 0.25
C ALA A 48 3.24 -2.04 -0.83
N VAL A 49 4.51 -2.27 -1.19
CA VAL A 49 4.87 -3.28 -2.21
C VAL A 49 4.49 -4.70 -1.78
N PRO A 50 4.84 -5.19 -0.57
CA PRO A 50 4.39 -6.50 -0.12
C PRO A 50 2.87 -6.59 -0.03
N ALA A 51 2.19 -5.54 0.45
CA ALA A 51 0.74 -5.51 0.53
C ALA A 51 0.10 -5.67 -0.86
N VAL A 52 0.53 -4.89 -1.85
CA VAL A 52 0.04 -4.99 -3.23
C VAL A 52 0.30 -6.36 -3.83
N LEU A 53 1.47 -6.96 -3.59
CA LEU A 53 1.79 -8.30 -4.10
C LEU A 53 0.89 -9.38 -3.48
N ILE A 54 0.70 -9.37 -2.16
CA ILE A 54 -0.12 -10.36 -1.45
C ILE A 54 -1.58 -10.24 -1.89
N TYR A 55 -2.13 -9.02 -1.88
CA TYR A 55 -3.54 -8.79 -2.21
C TYR A 55 -3.84 -8.90 -3.70
N GLY A 56 -2.93 -8.43 -4.56
CA GLY A 56 -3.03 -8.57 -6.01
C GLY A 56 -2.96 -10.02 -6.46
N ALA A 57 -2.02 -10.81 -5.92
CA ALA A 57 -1.94 -12.25 -6.21
C ALA A 57 -3.18 -12.99 -5.69
N GLY A 58 -3.65 -12.66 -4.48
CA GLY A 58 -4.89 -13.21 -3.92
C GLY A 58 -6.13 -12.89 -4.76
N ALA A 59 -6.25 -11.65 -5.23
CA ALA A 59 -7.31 -11.22 -6.13
C ALA A 59 -7.26 -11.98 -7.47
N PHE A 60 -6.09 -12.09 -8.09
CA PHE A 60 -5.90 -12.80 -9.35
C PHE A 60 -6.26 -14.29 -9.25
N LEU A 61 -5.79 -14.97 -8.19
CA LEU A 61 -6.10 -16.37 -7.94
C LEU A 61 -7.60 -16.59 -7.68
N ALA A 62 -8.22 -15.73 -6.89
CA ALA A 62 -9.67 -15.78 -6.64
C ALA A 62 -10.48 -15.53 -7.92
N TYR A 63 -10.06 -14.59 -8.77
CA TYR A 63 -10.69 -14.32 -10.05
C TYR A 63 -10.63 -15.55 -10.99
N ARG A 64 -9.45 -16.18 -11.09
CA ARG A 64 -9.23 -17.35 -11.95
C ARG A 64 -10.01 -18.59 -11.52
N ALA A 65 -10.43 -18.69 -10.26
CA ALA A 65 -11.26 -19.79 -9.76
C ALA A 65 -12.71 -19.78 -10.30
N GLY A 66 -13.12 -18.75 -11.05
CA GLY A 66 -14.29 -18.76 -11.95
C GLY A 66 -15.68 -18.72 -11.29
N ARG A 67 -15.82 -19.00 -9.99
CA ARG A 67 -17.11 -18.95 -9.28
C ARG A 67 -17.51 -17.52 -8.91
N ARG A 68 -18.82 -17.21 -8.95
CA ARG A 68 -19.40 -15.90 -8.58
C ARG A 68 -18.89 -15.40 -7.22
N PHE A 69 -18.87 -16.26 -6.19
CA PHE A 69 -18.36 -15.90 -4.86
C PHE A 69 -16.88 -15.49 -4.89
N HIS A 70 -16.04 -16.21 -5.63
CA HIS A 70 -14.62 -15.90 -5.71
C HIS A 70 -14.34 -14.59 -6.46
N ARG A 71 -15.23 -14.16 -7.38
CA ARG A 71 -15.14 -12.85 -8.02
C ARG A 71 -15.38 -11.70 -7.05
N VAL A 72 -16.39 -11.81 -6.17
CA VAL A 72 -16.66 -10.78 -5.16
C VAL A 72 -15.45 -10.63 -4.22
N VAL A 73 -14.90 -11.77 -3.79
CA VAL A 73 -13.71 -11.77 -2.94
C VAL A 73 -12.48 -11.21 -3.68
N ALA A 74 -12.32 -11.51 -4.98
CA ALA A 74 -11.26 -10.93 -5.80
C ALA A 74 -11.35 -9.41 -5.90
N VAL A 75 -12.56 -8.88 -6.12
CA VAL A 75 -12.80 -7.43 -6.17
C VAL A 75 -12.48 -6.79 -4.82
N PHE A 76 -12.89 -7.41 -3.71
CA PHE A 76 -12.58 -6.90 -2.38
C PHE A 76 -11.07 -6.78 -2.14
N TRP A 77 -10.29 -7.82 -2.44
CA TRP A 77 -8.84 -7.77 -2.28
C TRP A 77 -8.15 -6.81 -3.26
N LEU A 78 -8.70 -6.66 -4.47
CA LEU A 78 -8.22 -5.67 -5.42
C LEU A 78 -8.40 -4.24 -4.88
N ILE A 79 -9.54 -3.94 -4.27
CA ILE A 79 -9.79 -2.63 -3.64
C ILE A 79 -8.77 -2.37 -2.53
N VAL A 80 -8.48 -3.38 -1.69
CA VAL A 80 -7.46 -3.27 -0.62
C VAL A 80 -6.07 -2.98 -1.21
N ALA A 81 -5.68 -3.64 -2.30
CA ALA A 81 -4.42 -3.37 -2.99
C ALA A 81 -4.39 -1.96 -3.61
N LEU A 82 -5.49 -1.49 -4.19
CA LEU A 82 -5.57 -0.16 -4.79
C LEU A 82 -5.55 0.94 -3.73
N ALA A 83 -6.08 0.68 -2.53
CA ALA A 83 -6.11 1.65 -1.43
C ALA A 83 -4.72 2.08 -0.95
N THR A 84 -3.65 1.31 -1.22
CA THR A 84 -2.28 1.68 -0.85
C THR A 84 -1.62 2.63 -1.86
N LEU A 85 -2.16 2.76 -3.08
CA LEU A 85 -1.59 3.58 -4.16
C LEU A 85 -1.65 5.09 -3.91
N PRO A 86 -2.73 5.68 -3.34
CA PRO A 86 -2.77 7.10 -3.02
C PRO A 86 -1.64 7.51 -2.09
N ASN A 87 -1.32 6.67 -1.10
CA ASN A 87 -0.28 6.96 -0.13
C ASN A 87 1.13 6.93 -0.76
N ILE A 88 1.36 6.01 -1.70
CA ILE A 88 2.58 5.99 -2.52
C ILE A 88 2.67 7.24 -3.42
N ALA A 89 1.55 7.63 -4.04
CA ALA A 89 1.50 8.79 -4.92
C ALA A 89 1.76 10.10 -4.17
N GLU A 90 1.21 10.26 -2.97
CA GLU A 90 1.45 11.43 -2.11
C GLU A 90 2.92 11.50 -1.69
N ALA A 91 3.51 10.37 -1.26
CA ALA A 91 4.93 10.31 -0.90
C ALA A 91 5.87 10.63 -2.07
N ALA A 92 5.56 10.12 -3.27
CA ALA A 92 6.32 10.45 -4.47
C ALA A 92 6.18 11.93 -4.83
N ARG A 93 4.96 12.48 -4.74
CA ARG A 93 4.68 13.90 -5.03
C ARG A 93 5.41 14.83 -4.07
N GLU A 94 5.45 14.48 -2.79
CA GLU A 94 6.17 15.21 -1.75
C GLU A 94 7.68 15.24 -2.04
N LEU A 95 8.28 14.08 -2.38
CA LEU A 95 9.70 14.00 -2.77
C LEU A 95 9.99 14.85 -4.02
N TYR A 96 9.16 14.74 -5.06
CA TYR A 96 9.35 15.52 -6.29
C TYR A 96 9.25 17.02 -6.04
N ARG A 97 8.35 17.46 -5.16
CA ARG A 97 8.22 18.87 -4.78
C ARG A 97 9.44 19.36 -4.03
N ASN A 98 9.88 18.63 -3.00
CA ASN A 98 11.05 19.01 -2.20
C ASN A 98 12.35 19.00 -3.03
N ALA A 99 12.47 18.08 -4.00
CA ALA A 99 13.57 18.04 -4.95
C ALA A 99 13.53 19.21 -5.95
N ALA A 100 12.35 19.60 -6.44
CA ALA A 100 12.19 20.75 -7.32
C ALA A 100 12.47 22.09 -6.61
N ASP A 101 12.11 22.17 -5.33
CA ASP A 101 12.35 23.35 -4.48
C ASP A 101 13.81 23.42 -3.99
N GLY A 102 14.63 22.41 -4.27
CA GLY A 102 16.06 22.37 -3.93
C GLY A 102 16.35 22.15 -2.45
N GLU A 103 15.34 21.86 -1.63
CA GLU A 103 15.49 21.68 -0.18
C GLU A 103 16.29 20.42 0.19
N CYS A 104 16.36 19.45 -0.73
CA CYS A 104 17.14 18.21 -0.56
C CYS A 104 18.56 18.27 -1.14
N LEU A 105 19.04 19.44 -1.59
CA LEU A 105 20.39 19.65 -2.15
C LEU A 105 21.38 20.31 -1.18
N GLY A 106 21.03 20.40 0.11
CA GLY A 106 21.85 20.99 1.17
C GLY A 106 23.23 20.35 1.32
#